data_AF-A0A937W6S6-F1
#
_entry.id   AF-A0A937W6S6-F1
#
_cell.length_a   1.000
_cell.length_b   1.000
_cell.length_c   1.000
_cell.angle_alpha   90.00
_cell.angle_beta   90.00
_cell.angle_gamma   90.00
#
_symmetry.space_group_name_H-M   'P 1'
#
loop_
_entity.id
_entity.type
_entity.pdbx_description
1 polymer ?
#
loop_
_entity_poly.entity_id
_entity_poly.type
_entity_poly.pdbx_seq_one_letter_code
_entity_poly.pdbx_strand_id
1 'polypeptide(L)'
;MCKGQPMADVTLEAYARRIADLEQEVAALRDQLALYQFPDETTFSPAVLALDEEAIATYKAFVGFDATTVHHLTALQAWMAQEVDGIVEAFYTHLRRFAPLRTMLADPAVLQRLCAAQTAYLLSLTHGDYGQGYFRQRWRIGEVHNRLNLTPQWYLGSYSVFFDLIVERLQQASPPDTLCSPATLQALVKAFSIDMQLAIEAYITSYQIQLRQANTALQQYSQVLEARVAERTEELLQAGKLAAIGELAAGIAHEINNPINGIMNYADIIAEELPAADKLGGLCP
;
A
#
# COMPACT_ATOMS: atom_id res chain seq x y z
N MET A 1 -35.97 -41.36 -37.20
CA MET A 1 -34.62 -40.76 -37.29
C MET A 1 -34.61 -39.47 -36.48
N CYS A 2 -34.00 -39.48 -35.29
CA CYS A 2 -33.47 -38.28 -34.65
C CYS A 2 -32.21 -38.74 -33.91
N LYS A 3 -31.05 -38.42 -34.48
CA LYS A 3 -29.73 -38.66 -33.88
C LYS A 3 -29.56 -37.61 -32.75
N GLY A 4 -29.56 -38.04 -31.50
CA GLY A 4 -29.09 -37.20 -30.39
C GLY A 4 -27.57 -37.08 -30.48
N GLN A 5 -27.08 -35.93 -30.93
CA GLN A 5 -25.66 -35.59 -30.84
C GLN A 5 -25.29 -35.30 -29.37
N PRO A 6 -24.07 -35.65 -28.92
CA PRO A 6 -23.63 -35.41 -27.56
C PRO A 6 -23.30 -33.92 -27.40
N MET A 7 -24.24 -33.14 -26.87
CA MET A 7 -24.04 -31.70 -26.60
C MET A 7 -23.11 -31.43 -25.41
N ALA A 8 -22.85 -32.43 -24.56
CA ALA A 8 -22.01 -32.28 -23.37
C ALA A 8 -20.51 -32.15 -23.70
N ASP A 9 -20.02 -32.90 -24.69
CA ASP A 9 -18.59 -33.00 -25.01
C ASP A 9 -18.01 -31.68 -25.58
N VAL A 10 -18.80 -30.99 -26.42
CA VAL A 10 -18.44 -29.71 -27.05
C VAL A 10 -18.31 -28.58 -26.00
N THR A 11 -19.03 -28.67 -24.88
CA THR A 11 -18.98 -27.63 -23.83
C THR A 11 -17.71 -27.75 -22.98
N LEU A 12 -17.29 -28.97 -22.61
CA LEU A 12 -16.08 -29.19 -21.83
C LEU A 12 -14.80 -28.82 -22.60
N GLU A 13 -14.72 -29.16 -23.89
CA GLU A 13 -13.60 -28.73 -24.75
C GLU A 13 -13.56 -27.21 -24.91
N ALA A 14 -14.72 -26.54 -25.07
CA ALA A 14 -14.79 -25.09 -25.15
C ALA A 14 -14.35 -24.41 -23.85
N TYR A 15 -14.71 -24.96 -22.68
CA TYR A 15 -14.24 -24.48 -21.39
C TYR A 15 -12.73 -24.68 -21.21
N ALA A 16 -12.21 -25.87 -21.53
CA ALA A 16 -10.77 -26.15 -21.43
C ALA A 16 -9.94 -25.21 -22.31
N ARG A 17 -10.40 -24.95 -23.54
CA ARG A 17 -9.74 -24.01 -24.46
C ARG A 17 -9.77 -22.58 -23.93
N ARG A 18 -10.90 -22.16 -23.36
CA ARG A 18 -11.03 -20.83 -22.74
C ARG A 18 -10.13 -20.64 -21.52
N ILE A 19 -9.95 -21.69 -20.71
CA ILE A 19 -9.02 -21.67 -19.57
C ILE A 19 -7.58 -21.50 -20.06
N ALA A 20 -7.16 -22.27 -21.07
CA ALA A 20 -5.82 -22.17 -21.63
C ALA A 20 -5.52 -20.78 -22.23
N ASP A 21 -6.50 -20.17 -22.92
CA ASP A 21 -6.37 -18.80 -23.44
C ASP A 21 -6.18 -17.77 -22.31
N LEU A 22 -6.94 -17.92 -21.21
CA LEU A 22 -6.84 -17.04 -20.04
C LEU A 22 -5.50 -17.21 -19.31
N GLU A 23 -4.99 -18.44 -19.18
CA GLU A 23 -3.67 -18.69 -18.60
C GLU A 23 -2.55 -18.02 -19.41
N GLN A 24 -2.65 -18.04 -20.75
CA GLN A 24 -1.73 -17.33 -21.64
C GLN A 24 -1.82 -15.81 -21.49
N GLU A 25 -3.03 -15.27 -21.38
CA GLU A 25 -3.26 -13.83 -21.20
C GLU A 25 -2.72 -13.34 -19.85
N VAL A 26 -2.93 -14.11 -18.78
CA VAL A 26 -2.36 -13.84 -17.44
C VAL A 26 -0.83 -13.93 -17.46
N ALA A 27 -0.25 -14.93 -18.15
CA ALA A 27 1.20 -15.05 -18.29
C ALA A 27 1.81 -13.84 -19.03
N ALA A 28 1.19 -13.38 -20.12
CA ALA A 28 1.62 -12.20 -20.86
C ALA A 28 1.56 -10.92 -20.02
N LEU A 29 0.49 -10.74 -19.24
CA LEU A 29 0.36 -9.61 -18.31
C LEU A 29 1.41 -9.65 -17.20
N ARG A 30 1.75 -10.84 -16.70
CA ARG A 30 2.83 -11.03 -15.71
C ARG A 30 4.19 -10.62 -16.30
N ASP A 31 4.50 -11.04 -17.53
CA ASP A 31 5.74 -10.65 -18.21
C ASP A 31 5.79 -9.14 -18.46
N GLN A 32 4.66 -8.52 -18.84
CA GLN A 32 4.55 -7.08 -19.03
C GLN A 32 4.73 -6.30 -17.71
N LEU A 33 4.25 -6.83 -16.60
CA LEU A 33 4.45 -6.25 -15.26
C LEU A 33 5.90 -6.42 -14.80
N ALA A 34 6.57 -7.53 -15.15
CA ALA A 34 7.98 -7.76 -14.86
C ALA A 34 8.93 -6.82 -15.63
N LEU A 35 8.51 -6.34 -16.81
CA LEU A 35 9.18 -5.26 -17.56
C LEU A 35 9.06 -3.88 -16.88
N TYR A 36 8.09 -3.69 -15.98
CA TYR A 36 7.98 -2.50 -15.16
C TYR A 36 9.01 -2.57 -14.02
N GLN A 37 10.24 -2.18 -14.33
CA GLN A 37 11.28 -1.99 -13.33
C GLN A 37 10.92 -0.78 -12.46
N PHE A 38 10.37 -1.03 -11.27
CA PHE A 38 10.51 -0.05 -10.20
C PHE A 38 12.01 0.22 -10.01
N PRO A 39 12.44 1.47 -9.82
CA PRO A 39 13.84 1.77 -9.53
C PRO A 39 14.36 0.83 -8.42
N ASP A 40 15.56 0.29 -8.64
CA ASP A 40 16.16 -0.77 -7.83
C ASP A 40 16.11 -0.42 -6.32
N GLU A 41 16.04 -1.42 -5.44
CA GLU A 41 15.90 -1.24 -3.98
C GLU A 41 16.96 -0.29 -3.40
N THR A 42 18.12 -0.23 -4.05
CA THR A 42 19.31 0.58 -3.74
C THR A 42 19.28 1.99 -4.33
N THR A 43 18.45 2.27 -5.34
CA THR A 43 18.41 3.59 -5.98
C THR A 43 17.75 4.64 -5.09
N PHE A 44 16.98 4.19 -4.08
CA PHE A 44 16.25 5.05 -3.13
C PHE A 44 16.32 4.57 -1.67
N SER A 45 17.32 3.78 -1.28
CA SER A 45 17.52 3.28 0.11
C SER A 45 19.01 2.98 0.31
N PRO A 46 19.67 3.18 1.48
CA PRO A 46 19.40 3.88 2.73
C PRO A 46 20.37 5.06 2.97
N ALA A 47 21.10 5.53 1.95
CA ALA A 47 22.11 6.59 2.08
C ALA A 47 21.51 7.92 2.58
N VAL A 48 20.26 8.23 2.20
CA VAL A 48 19.50 9.39 2.72
C VAL A 48 19.16 9.23 4.21
N LEU A 49 18.99 8.00 4.69
CA LEU A 49 18.69 7.67 6.09
C LEU A 49 19.92 7.78 7.01
N ALA A 50 21.13 7.61 6.47
CA ALA A 50 22.34 7.64 7.28
C ALA A 50 22.56 9.04 7.91
N LEU A 51 22.16 10.10 7.19
CA LEU A 51 22.45 11.50 7.53
C LEU A 51 23.91 11.61 8.01
N ASP A 52 24.82 11.02 7.25
CA ASP A 52 26.24 11.06 7.52
C ASP A 52 26.82 12.44 7.19
N GLU A 53 28.11 12.63 7.49
CA GLU A 53 28.76 13.92 7.31
C GLU A 53 28.75 14.39 5.86
N GLU A 54 28.88 13.46 4.90
CA GLU A 54 28.88 13.77 3.46
C GLU A 54 27.49 14.21 2.97
N ALA A 55 26.44 13.50 3.36
CA ALA A 55 25.06 13.88 3.03
C ALA A 55 24.71 15.26 3.62
N ILE A 56 25.07 15.49 4.89
CA ILE A 56 24.86 16.79 5.55
C ILE A 56 25.64 17.91 4.86
N ALA A 57 26.88 17.65 4.46
CA ALA A 57 27.68 18.61 3.71
C ALA A 57 27.03 18.96 2.38
N THR A 58 26.44 17.98 1.67
CA THR A 58 25.69 18.20 0.43
C THR A 58 24.47 19.11 0.64
N TYR A 59 23.63 18.84 1.65
CA TYR A 59 22.47 19.69 1.97
C TYR A 59 22.89 21.14 2.24
N LYS A 60 23.95 21.32 3.04
CA LYS A 60 24.48 22.64 3.37
C LYS A 60 25.06 23.35 2.15
N ALA A 61 25.88 22.66 1.36
CA ALA A 61 26.53 23.23 0.18
C ALA A 61 25.49 23.70 -0.86
N PHE A 62 24.44 22.90 -1.10
CA PHE A 62 23.42 23.22 -2.10
C PHE A 62 22.71 24.56 -1.84
N VAL A 63 22.39 24.87 -0.58
CA VAL A 63 21.73 26.15 -0.21
C VAL A 63 22.70 27.23 0.23
N GLY A 64 24.01 26.98 0.19
CA GLY A 64 25.05 27.88 0.69
C GLY A 64 24.95 28.12 2.20
N PHE A 65 24.66 27.08 2.98
CA PHE A 65 24.66 27.12 4.45
C PHE A 65 26.09 26.97 4.98
N ASP A 66 26.77 28.09 5.15
CA ASP A 66 28.17 28.21 5.52
C ASP A 66 28.37 28.83 6.93
N ALA A 67 29.62 29.07 7.31
CA ALA A 67 29.96 29.70 8.59
C ALA A 67 29.34 31.10 8.76
N THR A 68 29.19 31.85 7.66
CA THR A 68 28.51 33.15 7.66
C THR A 68 27.03 33.00 8.02
N THR A 69 26.36 32.01 7.43
CA THR A 69 24.98 31.66 7.74
C THR A 69 24.82 31.29 9.22
N VAL A 70 25.73 30.46 9.75
CA VAL A 70 25.75 30.10 11.18
C VAL A 70 25.90 31.33 12.06
N HIS A 71 26.83 32.24 11.73
CA HIS A 71 27.04 33.47 12.48
C HIS A 71 25.77 34.33 12.58
N HIS A 72 25.07 34.53 11.46
CA HIS A 72 23.81 35.28 11.44
C HIS A 72 22.70 34.62 12.27
N LEU A 73 22.58 33.29 12.21
CA LEU A 73 21.59 32.56 13.02
C LEU A 73 21.91 32.63 14.51
N THR A 74 23.19 32.48 14.90
CA THR A 74 23.60 32.59 16.31
C THR A 74 23.43 34.00 16.84
N ALA A 75 23.61 35.03 16.02
CA ALA A 75 23.34 36.41 16.43
C ALA A 75 21.87 36.63 16.85
N LEU A 76 20.92 35.87 16.30
CA LEU A 76 19.51 35.92 16.69
C LEU A 76 19.20 35.22 18.02
N GLN A 77 20.13 34.45 18.61
CA GLN A 77 19.83 33.55 19.72
C GLN A 77 19.23 34.26 20.95
N ALA A 78 19.84 35.37 21.38
CA ALA A 78 19.36 36.12 22.55
C ALA A 78 17.99 36.75 22.30
N TRP A 79 17.76 37.29 21.11
CA TRP A 79 16.48 37.87 20.71
C TRP A 79 15.40 36.79 20.59
N MET A 80 15.70 35.67 19.93
CA MET A 80 14.79 34.54 19.79
C MET A 80 14.37 34.02 21.16
N ALA A 81 15.29 33.92 22.13
CA ALA A 81 14.97 33.51 23.49
C ALA A 81 13.99 34.45 24.21
N GLN A 82 13.95 35.73 23.86
CA GLN A 82 13.03 36.72 24.42
C GLN A 82 11.65 36.68 23.74
N GLU A 83 11.61 36.45 22.43
CA GLU A 83 10.38 36.54 21.62
C GLU A 83 9.67 35.21 21.36
N VAL A 84 10.35 34.07 21.59
CA VAL A 84 9.85 32.74 21.18
C VAL A 84 8.46 32.42 21.70
N ASP A 85 8.15 32.77 22.95
CA ASP A 85 6.83 32.48 23.54
C ASP A 85 5.72 33.23 22.80
N GLY A 86 5.95 34.49 22.45
CA GLY A 86 5.01 35.30 21.68
C GLY A 86 4.84 34.80 20.24
N ILE A 87 5.92 34.30 19.62
CA ILE A 87 5.87 33.70 18.28
C ILE A 87 5.06 32.39 18.31
N VAL A 88 5.30 31.53 19.29
CA VAL A 88 4.59 30.24 19.43
C VAL A 88 3.11 30.46 19.74
N GLU A 89 2.77 31.42 20.60
CA GLU A 89 1.37 31.77 20.88
C GLU A 89 0.64 32.27 19.62
N ALA A 90 1.27 33.18 18.88
CA ALA A 90 0.71 33.70 17.63
C ALA A 90 0.56 32.60 16.57
N PHE A 91 1.51 31.67 16.49
CA PHE A 91 1.45 30.52 15.59
C PHE A 91 0.24 29.62 15.87
N TYR A 92 0.04 29.19 17.13
CA TYR A 92 -1.12 28.34 17.45
C TYR A 92 -2.45 29.08 17.36
N THR A 93 -2.46 30.39 17.61
CA THR A 93 -3.62 31.26 17.34
C THR A 93 -3.95 31.25 15.85
N HIS A 94 -2.94 31.33 14.98
CA HIS A 94 -3.13 31.21 13.53
C HIS A 94 -3.67 29.83 13.13
N LEU A 95 -3.05 28.73 13.58
CA LEU A 95 -3.48 27.37 13.21
C LEU A 95 -4.93 27.07 13.58
N ARG A 96 -5.40 27.56 14.74
CA ARG A 96 -6.79 27.37 15.22
C ARG A 96 -7.86 28.03 14.35
N ARG A 97 -7.48 28.89 13.40
CA ARG A 97 -8.41 29.47 12.40
C ARG A 97 -8.87 28.43 11.38
N PHE A 98 -8.14 27.33 11.22
CA PHE A 98 -8.44 26.28 10.25
C PHE A 98 -9.13 25.10 10.93
N ALA A 99 -10.32 24.73 10.47
CA ALA A 99 -11.15 23.73 11.11
C ALA A 99 -10.45 22.37 11.34
N PRO A 100 -9.71 21.78 10.36
CA PRO A 100 -9.03 20.51 10.56
C PRO A 100 -7.98 20.57 11.68
N LEU A 101 -7.19 21.65 11.72
CA LEU A 101 -6.14 21.83 12.72
C LEU A 101 -6.70 22.15 14.10
N ARG A 102 -7.78 22.95 14.15
CA ARG A 102 -8.49 23.25 15.41
C ARG A 102 -8.96 21.98 16.11
N THR A 103 -9.44 20.99 15.36
CA THR A 103 -9.84 19.68 15.91
C THR A 103 -8.64 18.92 16.49
N MET A 104 -7.50 18.92 15.79
CA MET A 104 -6.26 18.28 16.29
C MET A 104 -5.71 18.97 17.56
N LEU A 105 -5.95 20.27 17.70
CA LEU A 105 -5.45 21.12 18.80
C LEU A 105 -6.47 21.33 19.94
N ALA A 106 -7.54 20.53 19.98
CA ALA A 106 -8.63 20.70 20.94
C ALA A 106 -8.22 20.37 22.38
N ASP A 107 -7.33 19.38 22.58
CA ASP A 107 -6.85 18.97 23.90
C ASP A 107 -5.82 19.99 24.44
N PRO A 108 -6.10 20.68 25.56
CA PRO A 108 -5.18 21.66 26.15
C PRO A 108 -3.84 21.06 26.58
N ALA A 109 -3.82 19.81 27.05
CA ALA A 109 -2.59 19.15 27.49
C ALA A 109 -1.70 18.79 26.29
N VAL A 110 -2.31 18.37 25.17
CA VAL A 110 -1.60 18.18 23.90
C VAL A 110 -1.03 19.52 23.42
N LEU A 111 -1.85 20.57 23.41
CA LEU A 111 -1.40 21.88 22.97
C LEU A 111 -0.22 22.41 23.79
N GLN A 112 -0.25 22.26 25.11
CA GLN A 112 0.85 22.70 25.96
C GLN A 112 2.17 21.97 25.61
N ARG A 113 2.12 20.66 25.37
CA ARG A 113 3.30 19.89 24.94
C ARG A 113 3.78 20.32 23.56
N LEU A 114 2.86 20.61 22.65
CA LEU A 114 3.17 21.10 21.31
C LEU A 114 3.83 22.48 21.36
N CYS A 115 3.32 23.41 22.17
CA CYS A 115 3.97 24.70 22.41
C CYS A 115 5.41 24.54 22.90
N ALA A 116 5.63 23.69 23.92
CA ALA A 116 6.98 23.44 24.43
C ALA A 116 7.92 22.85 23.36
N ALA A 117 7.42 21.91 22.55
CA ALA A 117 8.19 21.33 21.44
C ALA A 117 8.53 22.37 20.36
N GLN A 118 7.58 23.25 20.04
CA GLN A 118 7.76 24.32 19.05
C GLN A 118 8.72 25.41 19.54
N THR A 119 8.68 25.75 20.83
CA THR A 119 9.66 26.62 21.49
C THR A 119 11.07 26.02 21.36
N ALA A 120 11.24 24.75 21.73
CA ALA A 120 12.53 24.07 21.60
C ALA A 120 13.03 24.03 20.15
N TYR A 121 12.12 23.81 19.19
CA TYR A 121 12.43 23.87 17.77
C TYR A 121 12.96 25.26 17.35
N LEU A 122 12.21 26.33 17.62
CA LEU A 122 12.60 27.69 17.21
C LEU A 122 13.92 28.13 17.85
N LEU A 123 14.15 27.80 19.12
CA LEU A 123 15.43 28.08 19.78
C LEU A 123 16.58 27.32 19.11
N SER A 124 16.36 26.06 18.74
CA SER A 124 17.39 25.26 18.08
C SER A 124 17.80 25.78 16.69
N LEU A 125 16.98 26.60 16.02
CA LEU A 125 17.34 27.28 14.76
C LEU A 125 18.46 28.32 14.93
N THR A 126 18.75 28.74 16.17
CA THR A 126 19.72 29.80 16.47
C THR A 126 20.87 29.30 17.35
N HIS A 127 20.90 28.01 17.69
CA HIS A 127 21.85 27.46 18.66
C HIS A 127 23.29 27.38 18.15
N GLY A 128 23.49 27.36 16.82
CA GLY A 128 24.82 27.34 16.19
C GLY A 128 25.37 25.94 15.87
N ASP A 129 24.77 24.87 16.41
CA ASP A 129 25.10 23.48 16.05
C ASP A 129 24.11 22.92 15.03
N TYR A 130 24.62 22.67 13.81
CA TYR A 130 23.88 22.10 12.69
C TYR A 130 24.50 20.78 12.23
N GLY A 131 25.02 19.97 13.16
CA GLY A 131 25.58 18.65 12.89
C GLY A 131 24.53 17.55 12.70
N GLN A 132 24.97 16.30 12.80
CA GLN A 132 24.11 15.13 12.61
C GLN A 132 22.94 15.06 13.58
N GLY A 133 23.12 15.51 14.84
CA GLY A 133 22.04 15.56 15.82
C GLY A 133 20.88 16.46 15.37
N TYR A 134 21.20 17.64 14.84
CA TYR A 134 20.23 18.59 14.28
C TYR A 134 19.44 17.93 13.14
N PHE A 135 20.13 17.38 12.13
CA PHE A 135 19.50 16.78 10.95
C PHE A 135 18.60 15.59 11.31
N ARG A 136 19.08 14.68 12.18
CA ARG A 136 18.27 13.54 12.65
C ARG A 136 17.03 13.99 13.40
N GLN A 137 17.13 15.05 14.19
CA GLN A 137 15.98 15.60 14.89
C GLN A 137 14.93 16.14 13.89
N ARG A 138 15.36 16.89 12.86
CA ARG A 138 14.44 17.42 11.83
C ARG A 138 13.75 16.31 11.04
N TRP A 139 14.49 15.29 10.64
CA TRP A 139 13.91 14.10 10.02
C TRP A 139 12.83 13.47 10.90
N ARG A 140 13.15 13.21 12.17
CA ARG A 140 12.24 12.55 13.11
C ARG A 140 10.98 13.38 13.37
N ILE A 141 11.09 14.71 13.37
CA ILE A 141 9.93 15.60 13.43
C ILE A 141 9.05 15.40 12.18
N GLY A 142 9.64 15.29 10.99
CA GLY A 142 8.94 14.94 9.76
C GLY A 142 8.16 13.62 9.86
N GLU A 143 8.81 12.58 10.37
CA GLU A 143 8.17 11.27 10.59
C GLU A 143 6.98 11.36 11.56
N VAL A 144 7.12 12.12 12.65
CA VAL A 144 6.03 12.32 13.63
C VAL A 144 4.84 12.99 12.98
N HIS A 145 5.05 14.03 12.17
CA HIS A 145 3.95 14.72 11.47
C HIS A 145 3.25 13.80 10.48
N ASN A 146 4.01 13.02 9.69
CA ASN A 146 3.43 12.06 8.76
C ASN A 146 2.60 10.99 9.49
N ARG A 147 3.12 10.44 10.60
CA ARG A 147 2.42 9.44 11.41
C ARG A 147 1.11 9.97 12.02
N LEU A 148 1.03 11.28 12.27
CA LEU A 148 -0.19 11.95 12.73
C LEU A 148 -1.16 12.33 11.59
N ASN A 149 -0.86 11.92 10.35
CA ASN A 149 -1.61 12.27 9.15
C ASN A 149 -1.76 13.78 8.95
N LEU A 150 -0.79 14.58 9.42
CA LEU A 150 -0.74 15.99 9.06
C LEU A 150 -0.31 16.07 7.59
N THR A 151 -1.11 16.68 6.73
CA THR A 151 -0.73 16.76 5.32
C THR A 151 0.39 17.79 5.11
N PRO A 152 1.27 17.60 4.09
CA PRO A 152 2.38 18.52 3.83
C PRO A 152 1.97 19.98 3.64
N GLN A 153 0.75 20.27 3.17
CA GLN A 153 0.27 21.64 3.01
C GLN A 153 0.26 22.43 4.33
N TRP A 154 -0.08 21.79 5.45
CA TRP A 154 -0.13 22.43 6.76
C TRP A 154 1.26 22.52 7.35
N TYR A 155 2.04 21.44 7.19
CA TYR A 155 3.39 21.40 7.76
C TYR A 155 4.35 22.33 7.00
N LEU A 156 4.40 22.26 5.68
CA LEU A 156 5.24 23.14 4.86
C LEU A 156 4.74 24.59 4.90
N GLY A 157 3.43 24.82 4.91
CA GLY A 157 2.85 26.16 5.07
C GLY A 157 3.25 26.81 6.40
N SER A 158 3.46 26.03 7.46
CA SER A 158 3.85 26.55 8.78
C SER A 158 5.18 27.29 8.78
N TYR A 159 6.12 26.94 7.91
CA TYR A 159 7.41 27.63 7.79
C TYR A 159 7.24 29.08 7.31
N SER A 160 6.32 29.32 6.38
CA SER A 160 5.98 30.69 5.95
C SER A 160 5.38 31.48 7.12
N VAL A 161 4.49 30.87 7.89
CA VAL A 161 3.88 31.51 9.06
C VAL A 161 4.94 31.85 10.11
N PHE A 162 5.87 30.94 10.41
CA PHE A 162 6.98 31.24 11.33
C PHE A 162 7.86 32.36 10.81
N PHE A 163 8.20 32.33 9.52
CA PHE A 163 9.01 33.39 8.92
C PHE A 163 8.34 34.75 9.05
N ASP A 164 7.06 34.85 8.70
CA ASP A 164 6.28 36.10 8.81
C ASP A 164 6.22 36.60 10.26
N LEU A 165 5.94 35.72 11.22
CA LEU A 165 5.90 36.05 12.65
C LEU A 165 7.25 36.53 13.18
N ILE A 166 8.35 35.88 12.76
CA ILE A 166 9.71 36.29 13.15
C ILE A 166 10.02 37.67 12.58
N VAL A 167 9.73 37.91 11.29
CA VAL A 167 9.98 39.21 10.64
C VAL A 167 9.15 40.32 11.27
N GLU A 168 7.86 40.09 11.52
CA GLU A 168 6.98 41.05 12.18
C GLU A 168 7.52 41.43 13.57
N ARG A 169 7.93 40.44 14.37
CA ARG A 169 8.49 40.67 15.70
C ARG A 169 9.83 41.38 15.66
N LEU A 170 10.70 41.06 14.70
CA LEU A 170 11.95 41.80 14.49
C LEU A 170 11.66 43.27 14.18
N GLN A 171 10.67 43.57 13.34
CA GLN A 171 10.30 44.95 13.03
C GLN A 171 9.71 45.69 14.24
N GLN A 172 8.88 45.02 15.04
CA GLN A 172 8.25 45.61 16.23
C GLN A 172 9.23 45.86 17.38
N ALA A 173 10.13 44.91 17.63
CA ALA A 173 11.09 45.00 18.74
C ALA A 173 12.19 46.05 18.49
N SER A 174 12.36 46.52 17.25
CA SER A 174 13.43 47.45 16.83
C SER A 174 14.82 47.02 17.34
N PRO A 175 15.26 45.77 17.10
CA PRO A 175 16.57 45.28 17.51
C PRO A 175 17.68 45.97 16.70
N PRO A 176 18.97 45.75 17.03
CA PRO A 176 20.07 46.25 16.24
C PRO A 176 19.92 45.91 14.75
N ASP A 177 20.27 46.84 13.85
CA ASP A 177 20.12 46.71 12.39
C ASP A 177 20.75 45.43 11.82
N THR A 178 21.76 44.88 12.50
CA THR A 178 22.40 43.61 12.14
C THR A 178 21.44 42.42 12.14
N LEU A 179 20.47 42.39 13.06
CA LEU A 179 19.46 41.33 13.15
C LEU A 179 18.38 41.45 12.07
N CYS A 180 18.12 42.66 11.60
CA CYS A 180 17.18 42.94 10.51
C CYS A 180 17.84 42.93 9.12
N SER A 181 19.14 42.61 9.03
CA SER A 181 19.86 42.65 7.77
C SER A 181 19.34 41.61 6.76
N PRO A 182 19.42 41.88 5.45
CA PRO A 182 19.04 40.90 4.43
C PRO A 182 19.78 39.56 4.57
N ALA A 183 21.04 39.59 5.01
CA ALA A 183 21.84 38.39 5.24
C ALA A 183 21.29 37.53 6.39
N THR A 184 20.82 38.16 7.47
CA THR A 184 20.17 37.45 8.59
C THR A 184 18.85 36.82 8.17
N LEU A 185 18.02 37.53 7.40
CA LEU A 185 16.77 36.98 6.88
C LEU A 185 17.02 35.82 5.89
N GLN A 186 18.02 35.96 5.01
CA GLN A 186 18.44 34.88 4.12
C GLN A 186 18.95 33.66 4.90
N ALA A 187 19.65 33.85 6.01
CA ALA A 187 20.12 32.76 6.85
C ALA A 187 18.95 31.95 7.45
N LEU A 188 17.89 32.62 7.92
CA LEU A 188 16.64 31.98 8.36
C LEU A 188 15.97 31.19 7.22
N VAL A 189 15.87 31.78 6.02
CA VAL A 189 15.30 31.09 4.84
C VAL A 189 16.09 29.83 4.50
N LYS A 190 17.43 29.87 4.55
CA LYS A 190 18.27 28.69 4.32
C LYS A 190 18.04 27.60 5.35
N ALA A 191 17.94 27.96 6.64
CA ALA A 191 17.64 27.01 7.71
C ALA A 191 16.27 26.34 7.51
N PHE A 192 15.22 27.14 7.27
CA PHE A 192 13.89 26.62 6.98
C PHE A 192 13.85 25.76 5.71
N SER A 193 14.61 26.13 4.68
CA SER A 193 14.71 25.33 3.45
C SER A 193 15.29 23.95 3.70
N ILE A 194 16.36 23.84 4.50
CA ILE A 194 16.92 22.53 4.88
C ILE A 194 15.90 21.73 5.70
N ASP A 195 15.27 22.35 6.69
CA ASP A 195 14.26 21.69 7.53
C ASP A 195 13.07 21.18 6.68
N MET A 196 12.62 21.95 5.69
CA MET A 196 11.58 21.54 4.74
C MET A 196 12.02 20.38 3.84
N GLN A 197 13.26 20.40 3.35
CA GLN A 197 13.81 19.29 2.55
C GLN A 197 13.79 17.98 3.37
N LEU A 198 14.26 18.01 4.61
CA LEU A 198 14.26 16.85 5.51
C LEU A 198 12.85 16.40 5.89
N ALA A 199 11.93 17.35 6.09
CA ALA A 199 10.53 17.06 6.34
C ALA A 199 9.90 16.30 5.16
N ILE A 200 10.07 16.80 3.93
CA ILE A 200 9.52 16.16 2.72
C ILE A 200 10.13 14.78 2.52
N GLU A 201 11.44 14.65 2.71
CA GLU A 201 12.15 13.39 2.54
C GLU A 201 11.63 12.31 3.50
N ALA A 202 11.29 12.67 4.74
CA ALA A 202 10.67 11.75 5.69
C ALA A 202 9.28 11.26 5.22
N TYR A 203 8.46 12.13 4.61
CA TYR A 203 7.17 11.72 4.03
C TYR A 203 7.36 10.81 2.83
N ILE A 204 8.24 11.19 1.90
CA ILE A 204 8.53 10.41 0.69
C ILE A 204 9.02 9.02 1.08
N THR A 205 9.97 8.94 2.01
CA THR A 205 10.50 7.66 2.50
C THR A 205 9.39 6.80 3.10
N SER A 206 8.52 7.39 3.93
CA SER A 206 7.41 6.64 4.53
C SER A 206 6.43 6.12 3.47
N TYR A 207 6.06 6.93 2.49
CA TYR A 207 5.17 6.51 1.41
C TYR A 207 5.80 5.45 0.50
N GLN A 208 7.10 5.56 0.21
CA GLN A 208 7.82 4.54 -0.55
C GLN A 208 7.82 3.19 0.19
N ILE A 209 8.02 3.19 1.51
CA ILE A 209 7.94 1.97 2.33
C ILE A 209 6.52 1.37 2.27
N GLN A 210 5.48 2.20 2.44
CA GLN A 210 4.09 1.74 2.39
C GLN A 210 3.71 1.19 1.01
N LEU A 211 4.13 1.87 -0.05
CA LEU A 211 3.88 1.43 -1.43
C LEU A 211 4.57 0.11 -1.73
N ARG A 212 5.82 -0.08 -1.27
CA ARG A 212 6.52 -1.36 -1.39
C ARG A 212 5.77 -2.48 -0.68
N GLN A 213 5.36 -2.26 0.58
CA GLN A 213 4.61 -3.26 1.35
C GLN A 213 3.28 -3.62 0.67
N ALA A 214 2.55 -2.63 0.15
CA ALA A 214 1.31 -2.85 -0.58
C ALA A 214 1.54 -3.66 -1.87
N ASN A 215 2.57 -3.33 -2.66
CA ASN A 215 2.91 -4.06 -3.88
C ASN A 215 3.31 -5.52 -3.59
N THR A 216 4.14 -5.76 -2.57
CA THR A 216 4.50 -7.13 -2.17
C THR A 216 3.27 -7.92 -1.72
N ALA A 217 2.36 -7.32 -0.94
CA ALA A 217 1.12 -7.96 -0.53
C ALA A 217 0.22 -8.28 -1.73
N LEU A 218 0.08 -7.36 -2.69
CA LEU A 218 -0.68 -7.58 -3.91
C LEU A 218 -0.12 -8.73 -4.75
N GLN A 219 1.20 -8.82 -4.89
CA GLN A 219 1.85 -9.94 -5.58
C GLN A 219 1.57 -11.28 -4.89
N GLN A 220 1.66 -11.34 -3.56
CA GLN A 220 1.33 -12.54 -2.79
C GLN A 220 -0.14 -12.94 -2.96
N TYR A 221 -1.07 -11.97 -2.88
CA TYR A 221 -2.49 -12.24 -3.10
C TYR A 221 -2.77 -12.76 -4.51
N SER A 222 -2.11 -12.20 -5.54
CA SER A 222 -2.23 -12.69 -6.92
C SER A 222 -1.80 -14.15 -7.03
N GLN A 223 -0.64 -14.51 -6.48
CA GLN A 223 -0.13 -15.89 -6.50
C GLN A 223 -1.07 -16.87 -5.80
N VAL A 224 -1.59 -16.50 -4.63
CA VAL A 224 -2.53 -17.34 -3.87
C VAL A 224 -3.85 -17.50 -4.64
N LEU A 225 -4.35 -16.43 -5.26
CA LEU A 225 -5.58 -16.47 -6.02
C LEU A 225 -5.45 -17.35 -7.27
N GLU A 226 -4.35 -17.22 -8.01
CA GLU A 226 -4.06 -18.08 -9.15
C GLU A 226 -3.99 -19.56 -8.76
N ALA A 227 -3.28 -19.90 -7.68
CA ALA A 227 -3.20 -21.28 -7.19
C ALA A 227 -4.59 -21.83 -6.84
N ARG A 228 -5.45 -21.01 -6.22
CA ARG A 228 -6.80 -21.42 -5.84
C ARG A 228 -7.74 -21.55 -7.03
N VAL A 229 -7.59 -20.71 -8.03
CA VAL A 229 -8.32 -20.83 -9.30
C VAL A 229 -7.93 -22.11 -10.01
N ALA A 230 -6.62 -22.44 -10.08
CA ALA A 230 -6.15 -23.69 -10.66
C ALA A 230 -6.73 -24.92 -9.92
N GLU A 231 -6.66 -24.95 -8.58
CA GLU A 231 -7.23 -26.02 -7.76
C GLU A 231 -8.74 -26.21 -8.02
N ARG A 232 -9.53 -25.13 -8.00
CA ARG A 232 -10.98 -25.20 -8.26
C ARG A 232 -11.31 -25.62 -9.68
N THR A 233 -10.48 -25.22 -10.64
CA THR A 233 -10.65 -25.59 -12.05
C THR A 233 -10.43 -27.10 -12.23
N GLU A 234 -9.42 -27.66 -11.56
CA GLU A 234 -9.16 -29.10 -11.55
C GLU A 234 -10.31 -29.90 -10.91
N GLU A 235 -10.82 -29.44 -9.76
CA GLU A 235 -11.98 -30.06 -9.11
C GLU A 235 -13.22 -30.08 -10.02
N LEU A 236 -13.50 -28.98 -10.73
CA LEU A 236 -14.61 -28.87 -11.68
C LEU A 236 -14.44 -29.80 -12.88
N LEU A 237 -13.23 -29.91 -13.43
CA LEU A 237 -12.92 -30.84 -14.52
C LEU A 237 -13.13 -32.30 -14.07
N GLN A 238 -12.69 -32.66 -12.87
CA GLN A 238 -12.90 -34.00 -12.31
C GLN A 238 -14.38 -34.30 -12.08
N ALA A 239 -15.14 -33.35 -11.52
CA ALA A 239 -16.58 -33.48 -11.34
C ALA A 239 -17.32 -33.65 -12.68
N GLY A 240 -16.95 -32.86 -13.69
CA GLY A 240 -17.49 -32.95 -15.05
C GLY A 240 -17.22 -34.33 -15.69
N LYS A 241 -16.01 -34.86 -15.54
CA LYS A 241 -15.65 -36.20 -16.03
C LYS A 241 -16.48 -37.29 -15.35
N LEU A 242 -16.68 -37.22 -14.03
CA LEU A 242 -17.50 -38.18 -13.30
C LEU A 242 -18.98 -38.11 -13.72
N ALA A 243 -19.51 -36.92 -13.96
CA ALA A 243 -20.87 -36.74 -14.46
C ALA A 243 -21.06 -37.37 -15.86
N ALA A 244 -20.13 -37.14 -16.78
CA ALA A 244 -20.15 -37.74 -18.12
C ALA A 244 -20.09 -39.29 -18.06
N ILE A 245 -19.24 -39.85 -17.18
CA ILE A 245 -19.20 -41.30 -16.94
C ILE A 245 -20.56 -41.80 -16.42
N GLY A 246 -21.18 -41.08 -15.48
CA GLY A 246 -22.50 -41.41 -14.94
C GLY A 246 -23.59 -41.41 -16.01
N GLU A 247 -23.60 -40.42 -16.90
CA GLU A 247 -24.55 -40.32 -18.01
C GLU A 247 -24.39 -41.48 -19.01
N LEU A 248 -23.15 -41.79 -19.38
CA LEU A 248 -22.86 -42.94 -20.24
C LEU A 248 -23.25 -44.27 -19.59
N ALA A 249 -22.96 -44.45 -18.29
CA ALA A 249 -23.34 -45.65 -17.56
C ALA A 249 -24.87 -45.82 -17.48
N ALA A 250 -25.61 -44.72 -17.25
CA ALA A 250 -27.07 -44.73 -17.28
C ALA A 250 -27.63 -45.06 -18.67
N GLY A 251 -27.04 -44.50 -19.73
CA GLY A 251 -27.39 -44.82 -21.12
C GLY A 251 -27.16 -46.30 -21.45
N ILE A 252 -25.98 -46.84 -21.12
CA ILE A 252 -25.65 -48.25 -21.30
C ILE A 252 -26.59 -49.15 -20.49
N ALA A 253 -26.87 -48.80 -19.23
CA ALA A 253 -27.81 -49.56 -18.41
C ALA A 253 -29.21 -49.59 -19.03
N HIS A 254 -29.67 -48.47 -19.58
CA HIS A 254 -30.96 -48.41 -20.26
C HIS A 254 -30.97 -49.26 -21.55
N GLU A 255 -29.91 -49.20 -22.35
CA GLU A 255 -29.77 -49.99 -23.57
C GLU A 255 -29.60 -51.49 -23.32
N ILE A 256 -29.02 -51.91 -22.20
CA ILE A 256 -28.92 -53.32 -21.77
C ILE A 256 -30.25 -53.82 -21.21
N ASN A 257 -30.96 -52.99 -20.44
CA ASN A 257 -32.27 -53.35 -19.89
C ASN A 257 -33.30 -53.60 -21.00
N ASN A 258 -33.20 -52.91 -22.14
CA ASN A 258 -34.12 -53.11 -23.27
C ASN A 258 -34.16 -54.56 -23.81
N PRO A 259 -33.04 -55.17 -24.26
CA PRO A 259 -33.04 -56.56 -24.70
C PRO A 259 -33.27 -57.55 -23.56
N ILE A 260 -32.81 -57.28 -22.33
CA ILE A 260 -33.10 -58.15 -21.18
C ILE A 260 -34.60 -58.21 -20.91
N ASN A 261 -35.28 -57.06 -20.88
CA ASN A 261 -36.74 -57.02 -20.75
C ASN A 261 -37.42 -57.74 -21.92
N GLY A 262 -36.88 -57.62 -23.14
CA GLY A 262 -37.35 -58.41 -24.29
C GLY A 262 -37.22 -59.93 -24.08
N ILE A 263 -36.04 -60.40 -23.66
CA ILE A 263 -35.76 -61.81 -23.39
C ILE A 263 -36.65 -62.34 -22.25
N MET A 264 -36.80 -61.58 -21.17
CA MET A 264 -37.69 -61.96 -20.06
C MET A 264 -39.14 -62.06 -20.53
N ASN A 265 -39.64 -61.10 -21.31
CA ASN A 265 -41.00 -61.18 -21.86
C ASN A 265 -41.20 -62.43 -22.74
N TYR A 266 -40.24 -62.75 -23.61
CA TYR A 266 -40.29 -63.98 -24.40
C TYR A 266 -40.23 -65.24 -23.53
N ALA A 267 -39.40 -65.23 -22.49
CA ALA A 267 -39.30 -66.34 -21.54
C ALA A 267 -40.60 -66.52 -20.76
N ASP A 268 -41.25 -65.43 -20.35
CA ASP A 268 -42.55 -65.43 -19.65
C ASP A 268 -43.66 -65.97 -20.56
N ILE A 269 -43.70 -65.55 -21.84
CA ILE A 269 -44.65 -66.10 -22.83
C ILE A 269 -44.44 -67.61 -23.01
N ILE A 270 -43.19 -68.06 -23.15
CA ILE A 270 -42.87 -69.49 -23.28
C ILE A 270 -43.27 -70.24 -22.01
N ALA A 271 -43.10 -69.64 -20.83
CA ALA A 271 -43.49 -70.24 -19.55
C ALA A 271 -45.01 -70.35 -19.38
N GLU A 272 -45.80 -69.38 -19.89
CA GLU A 272 -47.27 -69.44 -19.91
C GLU A 272 -47.81 -70.47 -20.93
N GLU A 273 -47.10 -70.70 -22.04
CA GLU A 273 -47.48 -71.72 -23.04
C GLU A 273 -47.08 -73.15 -22.64
N LEU A 274 -46.26 -73.30 -21.60
CA LEU A 274 -45.89 -74.61 -21.06
C LEU A 274 -46.98 -75.12 -20.09
N PRO A 275 -47.62 -76.28 -20.35
CA PRO A 275 -48.61 -76.82 -19.43
C PRO A 275 -47.94 -77.19 -18.10
N ALA A 276 -48.60 -76.84 -16.98
CA ALA A 276 -48.11 -77.11 -15.63
C ALA A 276 -47.60 -78.55 -15.50
N ALA A 277 -46.34 -78.70 -15.11
CA ALA A 277 -45.69 -80.00 -14.99
C ALA A 277 -46.39 -80.87 -13.93
N ASP A 278 -47.28 -81.75 -14.39
CA ASP A 278 -47.83 -82.85 -13.60
C ASP A 278 -47.04 -84.13 -13.91
N LYS A 279 -46.41 -84.67 -12.87
CA LYS A 279 -45.94 -86.05 -12.66
C LYS A 279 -45.56 -86.88 -13.89
N LEU A 280 -44.27 -87.15 -14.05
CA LEU A 280 -43.80 -88.48 -14.46
C LEU A 280 -42.62 -88.92 -13.59
N GLY A 281 -42.97 -89.54 -12.47
CA GLY A 281 -42.09 -90.47 -11.80
C GLY A 281 -42.09 -91.82 -12.54
N GLY A 282 -40.95 -92.50 -12.45
CA GLY A 282 -40.84 -93.95 -12.66
C GLY A 282 -40.32 -94.34 -14.04
N LEU A 283 -39.02 -94.69 -14.07
CA LEU A 283 -38.53 -96.00 -14.50
C LEU A 283 -37.03 -96.13 -14.13
N CYS A 284 -36.79 -96.87 -13.04
CA CYS A 284 -35.50 -97.50 -12.67
C CYS A 284 -35.45 -98.92 -13.31
N PRO A 285 -34.37 -99.73 -13.23
CA PRO A 285 -33.27 -99.74 -12.25
C PRO A 285 -31.96 -99.12 -12.74
#